data_AF-A0A949UHE0-F1
#
_entry.id   AF-A0A949UHE0-F1
#
_cell.length_a   1.000
_cell.length_b   1.000
_cell.length_c   1.000
_cell.angle_alpha   90.00
_cell.angle_beta   90.00
_cell.angle_gamma   90.00
#
_symmetry.space_group_name_H-M   'P 1'
#
loop_
_entity.id
_entity.type
_entity.pdbx_description
1 polymer ?
#
loop_
_entity_poly.entity_id
_entity_poly.type
_entity_poly.pdbx_seq_one_letter_code
_entity_poly.pdbx_strand_id
1 'polypeptide(L)' 'MSAPIAQEPGHDENPRVVLFGPRLKAQREKRGITLEQISKSTKIGTRFLEALEEDHFERLPGGIFNKGFVRAYAR' A
#
# COMPACT_ATOMS: atom_id res chain seq x y z
N MET A 1 -9.77 39.32 -37.08
CA MET A 1 -10.57 39.23 -35.84
C MET A 1 -10.69 37.75 -35.50
N SER A 2 -9.80 37.26 -34.63
CA SER A 2 -9.85 35.88 -34.15
C SER A 2 -10.12 35.92 -32.66
N ALA A 3 -11.19 35.26 -32.24
CA ALA A 3 -11.61 35.18 -30.85
C ALA A 3 -10.51 34.54 -29.96
N PRO A 4 -10.38 34.93 -28.69
CA PRO A 4 -9.44 34.30 -27.78
C PRO A 4 -9.99 32.92 -27.39
N ILE A 5 -9.13 31.91 -27.50
CA ILE A 5 -9.40 30.56 -26.99
C ILE A 5 -9.45 30.67 -25.47
N ALA A 6 -10.62 30.49 -24.88
CA ALA A 6 -10.76 30.36 -23.44
C ALA A 6 -9.92 29.16 -22.99
N GLN A 7 -8.95 29.42 -22.10
CA GLN A 7 -8.22 28.37 -21.40
C GLN A 7 -9.19 27.72 -20.41
N GLU A 8 -9.79 26.60 -20.81
CA GLU A 8 -10.55 25.72 -19.90
C GLU A 8 -9.59 25.15 -18.82
N PRO A 9 -10.07 24.96 -17.57
CA PRO A 9 -9.22 24.67 -16.43
C PRO A 9 -8.56 23.29 -16.57
N GLY A 10 -7.26 23.24 -16.20
CA GLY A 10 -6.44 22.05 -16.25
C GLY A 10 -7.12 20.85 -15.60
N HIS A 11 -7.32 19.81 -16.41
CA HIS A 11 -7.72 18.48 -16.00
C HIS A 11 -6.87 18.01 -14.80
N ASP A 12 -7.53 17.85 -13.66
CA ASP A 12 -7.00 17.18 -12.47
C ASP A 12 -6.89 15.68 -12.75
N GLU A 13 -5.98 15.31 -13.66
CA GLU A 13 -5.75 13.94 -14.12
C GLU A 13 -4.44 13.39 -13.55
N ASN A 14 -4.27 13.49 -12.23
CA ASN A 14 -3.40 12.53 -11.57
C ASN A 14 -4.25 11.57 -10.73
N PRO A 15 -4.77 10.47 -11.32
CA PRO A 15 -5.27 9.38 -10.51
C PRO A 15 -4.05 8.87 -9.73
N ARG A 16 -3.88 9.37 -8.50
CA ARG A 16 -2.83 8.93 -7.59
C ARG A 16 -2.87 7.41 -7.63
N VAL A 17 -1.88 6.79 -8.27
CA VAL A 17 -1.77 5.34 -8.32
C VAL A 17 -1.52 4.93 -6.89
N VAL A 18 -2.59 4.62 -6.16
CA VAL A 18 -2.49 4.20 -4.78
C VAL A 18 -1.96 2.77 -4.81
N LEU A 19 -0.64 2.67 -4.71
CA LEU A 19 0.08 1.42 -4.55
C LEU A 19 -0.45 0.66 -3.33
N PHE A 20 -0.51 -0.66 -3.44
CA PHE A 20 -1.20 -1.53 -2.48
C PHE A 20 -0.51 -1.50 -1.12
N GLY A 21 0.81 -1.67 -1.09
CA GLY A 21 1.63 -1.63 0.11
C GLY A 21 1.56 -0.30 0.85
N PRO A 22 1.79 0.85 0.19
CA PRO A 22 1.67 2.16 0.80
C PRO A 22 0.29 2.42 1.42
N ARG A 23 -0.79 1.87 0.84
CA ARG A 23 -2.13 1.95 1.42
C ARG A 23 -2.26 1.11 2.70
N LEU A 24 -1.68 -0.09 2.73
CA LEU A 24 -1.62 -0.92 3.94
C LEU A 24 -0.86 -0.21 5.06
N LYS A 25 0.29 0.41 4.73
CA LYS A 25 1.09 1.20 5.65
C LYS A 25 0.32 2.37 6.25
N ALA A 26 -0.26 3.21 5.38
CA ALA A 26 -1.03 4.36 5.81
C ALA A 26 -2.17 3.96 6.76
N GLN A 27 -2.85 2.84 6.49
CA GLN A 27 -3.93 2.37 7.35
C GLN A 27 -3.44 1.81 8.69
N ARG A 28 -2.30 1.10 8.70
CA ARG A 28 -1.67 0.65 9.94
C ARG A 28 -1.25 1.84 10.82
N GLU A 29 -0.58 2.82 10.22
CA GLU A 29 -0.11 4.02 10.91
C GLU A 29 -1.27 4.85 11.45
N LYS A 30 -2.35 4.99 10.68
CA LYS A 30 -3.59 5.65 11.13
C LYS A 30 -4.21 4.98 12.36
N ARG A 31 -4.02 3.67 12.52
CA ARG A 31 -4.47 2.90 13.70
C ARG A 31 -3.47 2.93 14.86
N GLY A 32 -2.28 3.52 14.68
CA GLY A 32 -1.22 3.55 15.69
C GLY A 32 -0.62 2.17 15.98
N ILE A 33 -0.70 1.23 15.04
CA ILE A 33 -0.22 -0.15 15.21
C ILE A 33 1.21 -0.26 14.67
N THR A 34 2.11 -0.90 15.41
CA THR A 34 3.49 -1.18 14.95
C THR A 34 3.58 -2.50 14.20
N LEU A 35 4.63 -2.67 13.38
CA LEU A 35 4.89 -3.94 12.70
C LEU A 35 5.18 -5.06 13.71
N GLU A 36 5.81 -4.77 14.85
CA GLU A 36 6.06 -5.73 15.93
C GLU A 36 4.76 -6.27 16.54
N GLN A 37 3.74 -5.40 16.69
CA GLN A 37 2.44 -5.83 17.20
C GLN A 37 1.74 -6.79 16.23
N ILE A 38 1.78 -6.50 14.92
CA ILE A 38 1.25 -7.40 13.89
C ILE A 38 2.05 -8.70 13.83
N SER A 39 3.38 -8.62 13.90
CA SER A 39 4.26 -9.80 13.95
C SER A 39 3.91 -10.71 15.14
N LYS A 40 3.70 -10.14 16.32
CA LYS A 40 3.36 -10.90 17.54
C LYS A 40 2.06 -11.69 17.40
N SER A 41 1.04 -11.12 16.74
CA SER A 41 -0.28 -11.75 16.56
C SER A 41 -0.32 -12.72 15.38
N THR A 42 0.34 -12.39 14.26
CA THR A 42 0.28 -13.17 13.01
C THR A 42 1.40 -14.21 12.88
N LYS A 43 2.47 -14.09 13.67
CA LYS A 43 3.73 -14.84 13.55
C LYS A 43 4.47 -14.61 12.24
N ILE A 44 4.14 -13.54 11.52
CA ILE A 44 4.88 -13.12 10.33
C ILE A 44 6.01 -12.19 10.75
N GLY A 45 7.25 -12.50 10.36
CA GLY A 45 8.39 -11.66 10.67
C GLY A 45 8.25 -10.25 10.09
N THR A 46 8.67 -9.23 10.85
CA THR A 46 8.52 -7.81 10.48
C THR A 46 9.09 -7.49 9.10
N ARG A 47 10.21 -8.11 8.70
CA ARG A 47 10.79 -7.99 7.34
C ARG A 47 9.81 -8.30 6.20
N PHE A 48 8.90 -9.26 6.41
CA PHE A 48 7.92 -9.63 5.40
C PHE A 48 6.70 -8.70 5.42
N LEU A 49 6.38 -8.13 6.59
CA LEU A 49 5.34 -7.12 6.71
C LEU A 49 5.78 -5.81 6.05
N GLU A 50 7.04 -5.42 6.27
CA GLU A 50 7.67 -4.29 5.58
C GLU A 50 7.70 -4.52 4.06
N ALA A 51 8.08 -5.72 3.60
CA ALA A 51 8.01 -6.06 2.19
C ALA A 51 6.60 -5.95 1.59
N LEU A 52 5.54 -6.26 2.36
CA LEU A 52 4.16 -6.01 1.93
C LEU A 52 3.83 -4.52 1.84
N GLU A 53 4.33 -3.70 2.77
CA GLU A 53 4.13 -2.24 2.75
C GLU A 53 4.89 -1.53 1.63
N GLU A 54 5.98 -2.15 1.16
CA GLU A 54 6.83 -1.63 0.07
C GLU A 54 6.51 -2.24 -1.31
N ASP A 55 5.49 -3.10 -1.40
CA ASP A 55 5.15 -3.88 -2.61
C ASP A 55 6.32 -4.77 -3.13
N HIS A 56 7.26 -5.11 -2.27
CA HIS A 56 8.40 -6.01 -2.54
C HIS A 56 8.00 -7.49 -2.40
N PHE A 57 7.04 -7.94 -3.21
CA PHE A 57 6.49 -9.31 -3.13
C PHE A 57 7.51 -10.41 -3.44
N GLU A 58 8.58 -10.09 -4.16
CA GLU A 58 9.71 -10.97 -4.44
C GLU A 58 10.52 -11.34 -3.19
N ARG A 59 10.45 -10.53 -2.12
CA ARG A 59 11.09 -10.81 -0.83
C ARG A 59 10.27 -11.74 0.07
N LEU A 60 9.05 -12.07 -0.33
CA LEU A 60 8.22 -13.02 0.40
C LEU A 60 8.68 -14.46 0.14
N PRO A 61 8.37 -15.42 1.03
CA PRO A 61 8.70 -16.84 0.82
C PRO A 61 8.10 -17.49 -0.44
N GLY A 62 7.27 -16.75 -1.20
CA GLY A 62 6.63 -17.19 -2.42
C GLY A 62 5.44 -18.15 -2.22
N GLY A 63 4.84 -18.58 -3.31
CA GLY A 63 3.77 -19.58 -3.31
C GLY A 63 2.48 -19.15 -2.59
N ILE A 64 1.84 -20.09 -1.88
CA ILE A 64 0.54 -19.90 -1.22
C ILE A 64 0.62 -18.85 -0.09
N PHE A 65 1.82 -18.56 0.42
CA PHE A 65 2.04 -17.68 1.57
C PHE A 65 1.69 -16.22 1.29
N ASN A 66 1.82 -15.72 0.07
CA ASN A 66 1.57 -14.31 -0.25
C ASN A 66 0.13 -13.88 0.06
N LYS A 67 -0.86 -14.68 -0.35
CA LYS A 67 -2.28 -14.42 -0.03
C LYS A 67 -2.57 -14.62 1.46
N GLY A 68 -1.89 -15.57 2.11
CA GLY A 68 -1.99 -15.80 3.55
C GLY A 68 -1.53 -14.59 4.35
N PHE A 69 -0.39 -14.01 3.98
CA PHE A 69 0.22 -12.87 4.67
C PHE A 69 -0.64 -11.62 4.54
N VAL A 70 -1.13 -11.32 3.34
CA VAL A 70 -2.05 -10.19 3.11
C VAL A 70 -3.30 -10.30 3.98
N ARG A 71 -3.93 -11.49 4.04
CA ARG A 71 -5.12 -11.69 4.89
C ARG A 71 -4.80 -11.59 6.38
N ALA A 72 -3.65 -12.10 6.81
CA ALA A 72 -3.24 -12.01 8.20
C ALA A 72 -2.95 -10.56 8.61
N TYR A 73 -2.35 -9.77 7.73
CA TYR A 73 -2.06 -8.35 7.95
C TYR A 73 -3.31 -7.48 8.01
N ALA A 74 -4.26 -7.70 7.09
CA ALA A 74 -5.44 -6.86 6.90
C ALA A 74 -6.62 -7.18 7.84
N ARG A 75 -6.47 -8.14 8.76
CA ARG A 75 -7.49 -8.52 9.73
C ARG A 75 -7.80 -7.41 10.75
#